data_AF-A0A1C3K9U6-F1
#
_entry.id   AF-A0A1C3K9U6-F1
#
_cell.length_a   1.000
_cell.length_b   1.000
_cell.length_c   1.000
_cell.angle_alpha   90.00
_cell.angle_beta   90.00
_cell.angle_gamma   90.00
#
_symmetry.space_group_name_H-M   'P 1'
#
loop_
_entity.id
_entity.type
_entity.pdbx_description
1 polymer ?
#
loop_
_entity_poly.entity_id
_entity_poly.type
_entity_poly.pdbx_seq_one_letter_code
_entity_poly.pdbx_strand_id
1 'polypeptide(L)'
;MEKICENPLQSDIVAYKSRIVDLFNLKKKDQDYIDKKDLITILKSLGFKICYEIFQDDKKSYSFDELNDYILKFQSNYYGKKKIENCIKFLNPSHEMINKNALKSLLCENGNKFTENEFKKFLVDVPVDMDGNIKHSDLVEKYKDF
;
A
#
# COMPACT_ATOMS: atom_id res chain seq x y z
N MET A 1 -47.95 3.99 5.31
CA MET A 1 -46.75 3.12 5.38
C MET A 1 -45.69 3.75 4.51
N GLU A 2 -44.76 4.50 5.11
CA GLU A 2 -43.61 5.04 4.39
C GLU A 2 -42.64 3.89 4.06
N LYS A 3 -42.34 3.71 2.78
CA LYS A 3 -41.21 2.89 2.34
C LYS A 3 -39.95 3.66 2.69
N ILE A 4 -39.22 3.21 3.71
CA ILE A 4 -37.86 3.66 3.97
C ILE A 4 -37.02 3.14 2.79
N CYS A 5 -36.67 4.03 1.85
CA CYS A 5 -35.68 3.73 0.83
C CYS A 5 -34.31 3.71 1.51
N GLU A 6 -33.77 2.51 1.76
CA GLU A 6 -32.37 2.39 2.17
C GLU A 6 -31.47 3.01 1.08
N ASN A 7 -30.59 3.91 1.49
CA ASN A 7 -29.66 4.61 0.61
C ASN A 7 -28.66 3.57 0.04
N PRO A 8 -28.53 3.41 -1.30
CA PRO A 8 -27.68 2.40 -1.92
C PRO A 8 -26.21 2.44 -1.44
N LEU A 9 -25.72 3.63 -1.12
CA LEU A 9 -24.36 3.81 -0.59
C LEU A 9 -24.19 3.24 0.83
N GLN A 10 -25.26 3.27 1.63
CA GLN A 10 -25.26 2.74 3.00
C GLN A 10 -25.31 1.22 3.00
N SER A 11 -26.10 0.60 2.11
CA SER A 11 -26.17 -0.86 1.97
C SER A 11 -24.85 -1.45 1.48
N ASP A 12 -24.15 -0.77 0.57
CA ASP A 12 -22.86 -1.24 0.04
C ASP A 12 -21.76 -1.22 1.12
N ILE A 13 -21.74 -0.19 1.97
CA ILE A 13 -20.81 -0.10 3.10
C ILE A 13 -21.09 -1.19 4.15
N VAL A 14 -22.37 -1.44 4.46
CA VAL A 14 -22.77 -2.49 5.41
C VAL A 14 -22.42 -3.87 4.86
N ALA A 15 -22.70 -4.14 3.59
CA ALA A 15 -22.36 -5.41 2.93
C ALA A 15 -20.84 -5.64 2.89
N TYR A 16 -20.06 -4.59 2.60
CA TYR A 16 -18.59 -4.68 2.60
C TYR A 16 -18.03 -4.98 3.99
N LYS A 17 -18.54 -4.34 5.05
CA LYS A 17 -18.15 -4.65 6.44
C LYS A 17 -18.54 -6.07 6.84
N SER A 18 -19.75 -6.52 6.49
CA SER A 18 -20.19 -7.91 6.76
C SER A 18 -19.23 -8.91 6.11
N ARG A 19 -18.86 -8.68 4.84
CA ARG A 19 -17.92 -9.54 4.12
C ARG A 19 -16.56 -9.65 4.82
N ILE A 20 -16.03 -8.58 5.40
CA ILE A 20 -14.76 -8.62 6.15
C ILE A 20 -14.88 -9.51 7.38
N VAL A 21 -15.98 -9.37 8.14
CA VAL A 21 -16.28 -10.18 9.32
C VAL A 21 -16.39 -11.66 8.95
N ASP A 22 -17.13 -11.98 7.89
CA ASP A 22 -17.32 -13.35 7.42
C ASP A 22 -15.99 -13.99 7.01
N LEU A 23 -15.18 -13.28 6.23
CA LEU A 23 -13.85 -13.74 5.81
C LEU A 23 -12.92 -14.01 6.99
N PHE A 24 -12.96 -13.15 8.02
CA PHE A 24 -12.16 -13.35 9.23
C PHE A 24 -12.64 -14.58 10.02
N ASN A 25 -13.95 -14.69 10.25
CA ASN A 25 -14.57 -15.81 10.98
C ASN A 25 -14.32 -17.17 10.30
N LEU A 26 -14.35 -17.21 8.96
CA LEU A 26 -14.04 -18.42 8.19
C LEU A 26 -12.59 -18.90 8.40
N LYS A 27 -11.66 -17.97 8.64
CA LYS A 27 -10.22 -18.28 8.76
C LYS A 27 -9.78 -18.55 10.18
N LYS A 28 -10.23 -17.73 11.14
CA LYS A 28 -9.86 -17.87 12.55
C LYS A 28 -10.37 -19.18 13.17
N LYS A 29 -11.47 -19.75 12.62
CA LYS A 29 -12.18 -20.90 13.20
C LYS A 29 -12.50 -20.65 14.68
N ASP A 30 -11.96 -21.47 15.57
CA ASP A 30 -12.14 -21.39 17.02
C ASP A 30 -11.15 -20.43 17.71
N GLN A 31 -10.23 -19.83 16.97
CA GLN A 31 -9.27 -18.85 17.48
C GLN A 31 -9.82 -17.42 17.40
N ASP A 32 -9.15 -16.48 18.08
CA ASP A 32 -9.39 -15.04 18.04
C ASP A 32 -8.45 -14.30 17.07
N TYR A 33 -7.57 -15.03 16.40
CA TYR A 33 -6.62 -14.51 15.40
C TYR A 33 -6.62 -15.34 14.11
N ILE A 34 -6.04 -14.77 13.06
CA ILE A 34 -5.69 -15.46 11.81
C ILE A 34 -4.18 -15.49 11.63
N ASP A 35 -3.67 -16.45 10.85
CA ASP A 35 -2.26 -16.46 10.52
C ASP A 35 -1.91 -15.48 9.38
N LYS A 36 -0.61 -15.26 9.14
CA LYS A 36 -0.10 -14.38 8.06
C LYS A 36 -0.59 -14.78 6.67
N LYS A 37 -0.70 -16.08 6.39
CA LYS A 37 -1.14 -16.58 5.08
C LYS A 37 -2.63 -16.30 4.88
N ASP A 38 -3.42 -16.46 5.93
CA ASP A 38 -4.84 -16.16 5.93
C ASP A 38 -5.11 -14.65 5.82
N LEU A 39 -4.35 -13.80 6.54
CA LEU A 39 -4.39 -12.34 6.37
C LEU A 39 -4.22 -11.95 4.89
N ILE A 40 -3.16 -12.46 4.24
CA ILE A 40 -2.87 -12.17 2.83
C ILE A 40 -3.99 -12.69 1.92
N THR A 41 -4.57 -13.85 2.24
CA THR A 41 -5.67 -14.44 1.48
C THR A 41 -6.93 -13.58 1.55
N ILE A 42 -7.27 -13.09 2.74
CA ILE A 42 -8.42 -12.19 2.95
C ILE A 42 -8.21 -10.90 2.17
N LEU A 43 -7.05 -10.25 2.31
CA LEU A 43 -6.78 -8.98 1.62
C LEU A 43 -6.85 -9.13 0.09
N LYS A 44 -6.34 -10.23 -0.49
CA LYS A 44 -6.50 -10.53 -1.92
C LYS A 44 -7.96 -10.75 -2.30
N SER A 45 -8.74 -11.42 -1.45
CA SER A 45 -10.17 -11.69 -1.66
C SER A 45 -11.03 -10.43 -1.58
N LEU A 46 -10.51 -9.37 -0.96
CA LEU A 46 -11.09 -8.01 -0.96
C LEU A 46 -10.65 -7.18 -2.18
N GLY A 47 -9.82 -7.74 -3.06
CA GLY A 47 -9.37 -7.07 -4.29
C GLY A 47 -8.07 -6.28 -4.16
N PHE A 48 -7.40 -6.32 -3.00
CA PHE A 48 -6.13 -5.61 -2.83
C PHE A 48 -4.99 -6.36 -3.53
N LYS A 49 -4.15 -5.59 -4.24
CA LYS A 49 -2.88 -6.08 -4.78
C LYS A 49 -1.83 -6.04 -3.68
N ILE A 50 -1.43 -7.22 -3.20
CA ILE A 50 -0.54 -7.36 -2.06
C ILE A 50 0.92 -7.43 -2.52
N CYS A 51 1.74 -6.50 -2.03
CA CYS A 51 3.19 -6.67 -2.02
C CYS A 51 3.59 -7.33 -0.70
N TYR A 52 4.21 -8.51 -0.73
CA TYR A 52 4.59 -9.27 0.47
C TYR A 52 5.58 -8.54 1.39
N GLU A 53 6.26 -7.53 0.86
CA GLU A 53 7.32 -6.80 1.54
C GLU A 53 6.81 -5.78 2.55
N ILE A 54 5.52 -5.48 2.55
CA ILE A 54 4.93 -4.64 3.59
C ILE A 54 4.84 -5.37 4.94
N PHE A 55 4.89 -6.71 4.92
CA PHE A 55 4.84 -7.54 6.13
C PHE A 55 6.26 -7.85 6.61
N GLN A 56 7.03 -6.80 6.94
CA GLN A 56 8.40 -6.93 7.46
C GLN A 56 8.47 -7.47 8.89
N ASP A 57 7.31 -7.69 9.53
CA ASP A 57 7.23 -8.32 10.84
C ASP A 57 7.44 -9.85 10.75
N ASP A 58 8.08 -10.38 11.79
CA ASP A 58 8.12 -11.82 12.08
C ASP A 58 6.82 -12.31 12.74
N LYS A 59 5.85 -11.40 12.90
CA LYS A 59 4.52 -11.65 13.42
C LYS A 59 3.80 -12.71 12.59
N LYS A 60 3.19 -13.68 13.28
CA LYS A 60 2.54 -14.85 12.68
C LYS A 60 1.03 -14.89 12.87
N SER A 61 0.51 -14.15 13.84
CA SER A 61 -0.91 -14.09 14.21
C SER A 61 -1.41 -12.65 14.16
N TYR A 62 -2.63 -12.43 13.69
CA TYR A 62 -3.23 -11.10 13.53
C TYR A 62 -4.67 -11.11 14.02
N SER A 63 -5.04 -10.11 14.83
CA SER A 63 -6.41 -9.94 15.30
C SER A 63 -7.31 -9.32 14.22
N PHE A 64 -8.62 -9.26 14.49
CA PHE A 64 -9.58 -8.59 13.61
C PHE A 64 -9.27 -7.08 13.46
N ASP A 65 -8.86 -6.44 14.54
CA ASP A 65 -8.50 -5.02 14.52
C ASP A 65 -7.27 -4.77 13.65
N GLU A 66 -6.29 -5.68 13.69
CA GLU A 66 -5.11 -5.58 12.84
C GLU A 66 -5.45 -5.81 11.37
N LEU A 67 -6.33 -6.76 11.05
CA LEU A 67 -6.85 -6.92 9.69
C LEU A 67 -7.50 -5.61 9.21
N ASN A 68 -8.34 -4.99 10.04
CA ASN A 68 -8.97 -3.71 9.69
C ASN A 68 -7.96 -2.58 9.48
N ASP A 69 -6.92 -2.50 10.32
CA ASP A 69 -5.84 -1.54 10.14
C ASP A 69 -5.11 -1.74 8.80
N TYR A 70 -4.81 -2.98 8.41
CA TYR A 70 -4.27 -3.27 7.08
C TYR A 70 -5.22 -2.81 5.97
N ILE A 71 -6.51 -3.12 6.07
CA ILE A 71 -7.53 -2.70 5.08
C ILE A 71 -7.56 -1.18 4.93
N LEU A 72 -7.58 -0.43 6.04
CA LEU A 72 -7.54 1.03 6.04
C LEU A 72 -6.26 1.57 5.40
N LYS A 73 -5.11 0.96 5.68
CA LYS A 73 -3.82 1.31 5.05
C LYS A 73 -3.82 1.06 3.55
N PHE A 74 -4.41 -0.04 3.08
CA PHE A 74 -4.56 -0.28 1.65
C PHE A 74 -5.51 0.71 0.97
N GLN A 75 -6.66 1.01 1.59
CA GLN A 75 -7.65 1.96 1.05
C GLN A 75 -7.12 3.39 0.97
N SER A 76 -6.31 3.81 1.94
CA SER A 76 -5.69 5.15 1.99
C SER A 76 -4.40 5.27 1.17
N ASN A 77 -3.99 4.21 0.46
CA ASN A 77 -2.70 4.12 -0.24
C ASN A 77 -1.48 4.40 0.68
N TYR A 78 -1.59 4.08 1.97
CA TYR A 78 -0.57 4.33 2.99
C TYR A 78 0.80 3.78 2.60
N TYR A 79 0.87 2.55 2.10
CA TYR A 79 2.15 1.93 1.72
C TYR A 79 2.79 2.58 0.50
N GLY A 80 1.98 3.11 -0.42
CA GLY A 80 2.47 3.94 -1.54
C GLY A 80 3.09 5.24 -1.03
N LYS A 81 2.40 5.95 -0.12
CA LYS A 81 2.91 7.17 0.51
C LYS A 81 4.20 6.91 1.31
N LYS A 82 4.21 5.87 2.14
CA LYS A 82 5.38 5.52 2.95
C LYS A 82 6.59 5.14 2.09
N LYS A 83 6.36 4.46 0.97
CA LYS A 83 7.40 4.16 -0.03
C LYS A 83 8.02 5.45 -0.57
N ILE A 84 7.19 6.40 -1.00
CA ILE A 84 7.63 7.73 -1.46
C ILE A 84 8.41 8.49 -0.38
N GLU A 85 7.87 8.57 0.84
CA GLU A 85 8.53 9.27 1.95
C GLU A 85 9.91 8.70 2.24
N ASN A 86 10.03 7.37 2.21
CA ASN A 86 11.31 6.69 2.35
C ASN A 86 12.25 7.02 1.18
N CYS A 87 11.76 7.11 -0.07
CA CYS A 87 12.56 7.62 -1.19
C CYS A 87 13.13 9.01 -0.84
N ILE A 88 12.26 9.95 -0.48
CA ILE A 88 12.61 11.35 -0.25
C ILE A 88 13.61 11.49 0.91
N LYS A 89 13.40 10.77 2.01
CA LYS A 89 14.30 10.76 3.18
C LYS A 89 15.66 10.15 2.85
N PHE A 90 15.68 9.04 2.12
CA PHE A 90 16.91 8.36 1.75
C PHE A 90 17.76 9.22 0.81
N LEU A 91 17.11 9.97 -0.08
CA LEU A 91 17.81 10.76 -1.07
C LEU A 91 18.71 11.87 -0.48
N ASN A 92 18.55 12.23 0.79
CA ASN A 92 19.25 13.30 1.49
C ASN A 92 19.17 14.65 0.73
N PRO A 93 18.66 15.74 1.32
CA PRO A 93 18.65 17.06 0.66
C PRO A 93 20.04 17.55 0.17
N SER A 94 21.14 16.91 0.54
CA SER A 94 22.49 17.20 0.01
C SER A 94 22.77 16.64 -1.40
N HIS A 95 22.02 15.65 -1.88
CA HIS A 95 22.14 15.19 -3.27
C HIS A 95 21.05 15.84 -4.10
N GLU A 96 21.39 16.94 -4.78
CA GLU A 96 20.45 17.68 -5.64
C GLU A 96 19.86 16.80 -6.74
N MET A 97 20.57 15.74 -7.14
CA MET A 97 20.20 14.85 -8.24
C MET A 97 20.47 13.37 -7.89
N ILE A 98 19.60 12.49 -8.37
CA ILE A 98 19.79 11.04 -8.33
C ILE A 98 19.56 10.41 -9.70
N ASN A 99 20.43 9.49 -10.11
CA ASN A 99 20.19 8.66 -11.29
C ASN A 99 18.97 7.73 -11.10
N LYS A 100 18.05 7.68 -12.07
CA LYS A 100 16.83 6.85 -11.98
C LYS A 100 17.10 5.37 -11.71
N ASN A 101 18.20 4.82 -12.23
CA ASN A 101 18.54 3.42 -12.00
C ASN A 101 19.09 3.21 -10.59
N ALA A 102 19.87 4.16 -10.08
CA ALA A 102 20.30 4.16 -8.69
C ALA A 102 19.10 4.28 -7.74
N LEU A 103 18.15 5.18 -8.04
CA LEU A 103 16.89 5.27 -7.31
C LEU A 103 16.16 3.92 -7.29
N LYS A 104 16.05 3.24 -8.44
CA LYS A 104 15.43 1.91 -8.50
C LYS A 104 16.12 0.90 -7.60
N SER A 105 17.45 0.79 -7.70
CA SER A 105 18.24 -0.15 -6.89
C SER A 105 18.10 0.14 -5.39
N LEU A 106 18.21 1.40 -5.00
CA LEU A 106 18.08 1.84 -3.60
C LEU A 106 16.70 1.54 -3.03
N LEU A 107 15.64 1.73 -3.81
CA LEU A 107 14.30 1.37 -3.38
C LEU A 107 14.18 -0.14 -3.18
N CYS A 108 14.68 -0.94 -4.13
CA CYS A 108 14.74 -2.39 -3.99
C CYS A 108 15.54 -2.84 -2.75
N GLU A 109 16.69 -2.22 -2.48
CA GLU A 109 17.54 -2.49 -1.31
C GLU A 109 16.83 -2.16 0.02
N ASN A 110 15.98 -1.13 0.03
CA ASN A 110 15.16 -0.75 1.20
C ASN A 110 13.81 -1.51 1.26
N GLY A 111 13.76 -2.72 0.67
CA GLY A 111 12.60 -3.60 0.75
C GLY A 111 11.43 -3.20 -0.15
N ASN A 112 11.67 -2.40 -1.19
CA ASN A 112 10.66 -2.03 -2.17
C ASN A 112 10.91 -2.67 -3.53
N LYS A 113 10.25 -3.76 -3.87
CA LYS A 113 10.23 -4.28 -5.23
C LYS A 113 9.35 -3.39 -6.11
N PHE A 114 9.90 -3.07 -7.27
CA PHE A 114 9.16 -2.58 -8.42
C PHE A 114 9.39 -3.54 -9.57
N THR A 115 8.33 -3.93 -10.25
CA THR A 115 8.48 -4.37 -11.64
C THR A 115 8.94 -3.20 -12.51
N GLU A 116 9.55 -3.49 -13.66
CA GLU A 116 9.98 -2.44 -14.60
C GLU A 116 8.84 -1.49 -14.98
N ASN A 117 7.63 -2.03 -15.15
CA ASN A 117 6.45 -1.25 -15.51
C ASN A 117 5.96 -0.36 -14.35
N GLU A 118 5.99 -0.87 -13.12
CA GLU A 118 5.62 -0.06 -11.94
C GLU A 118 6.62 1.06 -11.70
N PHE A 119 7.91 0.80 -11.90
CA PHE A 119 8.94 1.83 -11.77
C PHE A 119 8.81 2.91 -12.84
N LYS A 120 8.51 2.52 -14.09
CA LYS A 120 8.22 3.48 -15.18
C LYS A 120 7.00 4.34 -14.89
N LYS A 121 5.92 3.74 -14.37
CA LYS A 121 4.71 4.46 -13.98
C LYS A 121 4.96 5.39 -12.79
N PHE A 122 5.80 4.97 -11.84
CA PHE A 122 6.22 5.81 -10.74
C PHE A 122 6.92 7.07 -11.27
N LEU A 123 7.84 6.95 -12.21
CA LEU A 123 8.58 8.09 -12.74
C LEU A 123 7.95 8.81 -13.93
N VAL A 124 6.72 8.47 -14.33
CA VAL A 124 6.16 8.88 -15.64
C VAL A 124 6.07 10.40 -15.82
N ASP A 125 5.80 11.13 -14.74
CA ASP A 125 5.68 12.59 -14.75
C ASP A 125 6.84 13.27 -14.00
N VAL A 126 7.91 12.53 -13.68
CA VAL A 126 9.08 13.09 -13.02
C VAL A 126 10.08 13.50 -14.10
N PRO A 127 10.48 14.78 -14.20
CA PRO A 127 11.52 15.21 -15.12
C PRO A 127 12.81 14.40 -14.92
N VAL A 128 13.35 13.91 -16.04
CA VAL A 128 14.64 13.22 -16.10
C VAL A 128 15.53 13.98 -17.07
N ASP A 129 16.75 14.30 -16.67
CA ASP A 129 17.73 14.95 -17.54
C ASP A 129 18.32 13.99 -18.59
N MET A 130 19.21 14.52 -19.45
CA MET A 130 19.84 13.74 -20.52
C MET A 130 20.72 12.59 -20.00
N ASP A 131 21.23 12.70 -18.77
CA ASP A 131 22.10 11.71 -18.13
C ASP A 131 21.30 10.69 -17.29
N GLY A 132 19.98 10.80 -17.29
CA GLY A 132 19.09 9.91 -16.55
C GLY A 132 18.94 10.27 -15.08
N ASN A 133 19.32 11.48 -14.67
CA ASN A 133 19.19 11.98 -13.31
C ASN A 133 17.89 12.73 -13.10
N ILE A 134 17.42 12.70 -11.87
CA ILE A 134 16.18 13.28 -11.38
C ILE A 134 16.56 14.25 -10.27
N LYS A 135 16.04 15.48 -10.30
CA LYS A 135 16.24 16.40 -9.18
C LYS A 135 15.42 15.99 -7.98
N HIS A 136 16.00 16.14 -6.79
CA HIS A 136 15.29 15.86 -5.54
C HIS A 136 14.03 16.72 -5.39
N SER A 137 14.12 18.01 -5.76
CA SER A 137 12.99 18.94 -5.78
C SER A 137 11.82 18.41 -6.57
N ASP A 138 12.07 17.81 -7.74
CA ASP A 138 11.03 17.37 -8.66
C ASP A 138 10.33 16.11 -8.14
N LEU A 139 11.07 15.24 -7.44
CA LEU A 139 10.48 14.11 -6.71
C LEU A 139 9.64 14.61 -5.53
N VAL A 140 10.17 15.53 -4.72
CA VAL A 140 9.43 16.08 -3.58
C VAL A 140 8.17 16.77 -4.03
N GLU A 141 8.24 17.60 -5.07
CA GLU A 141 7.11 18.34 -5.61
C GLU A 141 6.07 17.42 -6.23
N LYS A 142 6.49 16.43 -7.03
CA LYS A 142 5.57 15.44 -7.62
C LYS A 142 4.76 14.68 -6.58
N TYR A 143 5.39 14.38 -5.44
CA TYR A 143 4.77 13.57 -4.40
C TYR A 143 4.39 14.35 -3.14
N LYS A 144 4.42 15.68 -3.21
CA LYS A 144 4.04 16.55 -2.09
C LYS A 144 2.56 16.38 -1.71
N ASP A 145 1.73 16.09 -2.71
CA ASP A 145 0.27 15.99 -2.58
C ASP A 145 -0.23 14.53 -2.54
N PHE A 146 0.69 13.55 -2.47
CA PHE A 146 0.36 12.12 -2.54
C PHE A 146 -0.15 11.52 -1.23
#